data_AF-A0A662BCU2-F1
#
_entry.id   AF-A0A662BCU2-F1
#
_cell.length_a   1.000
_cell.length_b   1.000
_cell.length_c   1.000
_cell.angle_alpha   90.00
_cell.angle_beta   90.00
_cell.angle_gamma   90.00
#
_symmetry.space_group_name_H-M   'P 1'
#
loop_
_entity.id
_entity.type
_entity.pdbx_description
1 polymer ?
#
loop_
_entity_poly.entity_id
_entity_poly.type
_entity_poly.pdbx_seq_one_letter_code
_entity_poly.pdbx_strand_id
1 'polypeptide(L)' 'REIHNPTIEPKLQQSKEEYKNSPAPTINHFYEKLLRLKDQMNTKTGKQIASDRHRYMELFLDQFYKEWEGIK' A
#
# COMPACT_ATOMS: atom_id res chain seq x y z
N ARG A 1 -14.36 -2.90 -5.61
CA ARG A 1 -13.37 -3.81 -4.98
C ARG A 1 -13.53 -3.70 -3.48
N GLU A 2 -13.39 -4.80 -2.75
CA GLU A 2 -13.37 -4.77 -1.28
C GLU A 2 -12.26 -3.83 -0.79
N ILE A 3 -12.52 -3.10 0.30
CA ILE A 3 -11.54 -2.13 0.84
C ILE A 3 -10.46 -2.88 1.61
N HIS A 4 -10.83 -3.71 2.57
CA HIS A 4 -9.91 -4.51 3.38
C HIS A 4 -10.53 -5.86 3.73
N ASN A 5 -9.72 -6.92 3.72
CA ASN A 5 -10.10 -8.25 4.15
C ASN A 5 -8.90 -8.92 4.83
N PRO A 6 -8.93 -9.15 6.15
CA PRO A 6 -7.82 -9.75 6.89
C PRO A 6 -7.46 -11.18 6.45
N THR A 7 -8.40 -11.89 5.81
CA THR A 7 -8.18 -13.27 5.35
C THR A 7 -7.42 -13.35 4.03
N ILE A 8 -7.24 -12.21 3.34
CA ILE A 8 -6.55 -12.12 2.05
C ILE A 8 -5.24 -11.36 2.26
N GLU A 9 -4.11 -12.08 2.26
CA GLU A 9 -2.78 -11.47 2.43
C GLU A 9 -2.30 -10.71 1.16
N PRO A 10 -1.48 -9.66 1.33
CA PRO A 10 -0.86 -8.95 0.22
C PRO A 10 0.20 -9.81 -0.48
N LYS A 11 0.20 -9.83 -1.81
CA LYS A 11 1.19 -10.60 -2.59
C LYS A 11 2.36 -9.72 -3.01
N LEU A 12 3.52 -9.93 -2.39
CA LEU A 12 4.72 -9.10 -2.61
C LEU A 12 5.38 -9.29 -3.98
N GLN A 13 5.08 -10.38 -4.68
CA GLN A 13 5.56 -10.67 -6.02
C GLN A 13 4.39 -11.14 -6.87
N GLN A 14 4.10 -10.40 -7.94
CA GLN A 14 3.03 -10.70 -8.90
C GLN A 14 3.52 -10.35 -10.30
N SER A 15 3.05 -11.08 -11.31
CA SER A 15 3.20 -10.63 -12.69
C SER A 15 2.31 -9.39 -12.95
N LYS A 16 2.64 -8.60 -13.98
CA LYS A 16 1.82 -7.43 -14.34
C LYS A 16 0.36 -7.80 -14.65
N GLU A 17 0.15 -8.96 -15.25
CA GLU A 17 -1.17 -9.46 -15.63
C GLU A 17 -1.98 -9.87 -14.39
N GLU A 18 -1.35 -10.58 -13.45
CA GLU A 18 -1.94 -10.93 -12.15
C GLU A 18 -2.31 -9.68 -11.35
N TYR A 19 -1.42 -8.70 -11.28
CA TYR A 19 -1.67 -7.45 -10.56
C TYR A 19 -2.88 -6.68 -11.13
N LYS A 20 -3.00 -6.61 -12.47
CA LYS A 20 -4.08 -5.86 -13.12
C LYS A 20 -5.45 -6.48 -12.85
N ASN A 21 -5.53 -7.81 -12.88
CA ASN A 21 -6.77 -8.57 -12.73
C ASN A 21 -7.04 -9.02 -11.29
N SER A 22 -6.16 -8.70 -10.33
CA SER A 22 -6.29 -9.13 -8.95
C SER A 22 -7.60 -8.66 -8.32
N PRO A 23 -8.37 -9.58 -7.70
CA PRO A 23 -9.52 -9.22 -6.87
C PRO A 23 -9.12 -8.77 -5.46
N ALA A 24 -7.81 -8.65 -5.17
CA ALA A 24 -7.30 -8.34 -3.85
C ALA A 24 -7.91 -7.03 -3.28
N PRO A 25 -8.07 -6.96 -1.95
CA PRO A 25 -8.55 -5.77 -1.28
C PRO A 25 -7.69 -4.54 -1.59
N THR A 26 -8.32 -3.37 -1.56
CA THR A 26 -7.67 -2.09 -1.87
C THR A 26 -6.50 -1.80 -0.93
N ILE A 27 -6.59 -2.17 0.35
CA ILE A 27 -5.49 -2.01 1.32
C ILE A 27 -4.25 -2.83 0.94
N ASN A 28 -4.40 -4.02 0.37
CA ASN A 28 -3.26 -4.83 -0.04
C ASN A 28 -2.41 -4.10 -1.08
N HIS A 29 -3.03 -3.27 -1.92
CA HIS A 29 -2.33 -2.48 -2.93
C HIS A 29 -1.24 -1.56 -2.35
N PHE A 30 -1.43 -1.06 -1.13
CA PHE A 30 -0.42 -0.25 -0.45
C PHE A 30 0.88 -1.03 -0.29
N TYR A 31 0.79 -2.26 0.20
CA TYR A 31 1.94 -3.15 0.44
C TYR A 31 2.51 -3.75 -0.84
N GLU A 32 1.65 -4.13 -1.78
CA GLU A 32 2.05 -4.73 -3.05
C GLU A 32 2.85 -3.75 -3.92
N LYS A 33 2.52 -2.45 -3.87
CA LYS A 33 3.13 -1.45 -4.76
C LYS A 33 3.45 -0.12 -4.09
N LEU A 34 2.45 0.56 -3.52
CA LEU A 34 2.59 2.00 -3.22
C LEU A 34 3.73 2.30 -2.25
N LEU A 35 3.89 1.48 -1.21
CA LEU A 35 4.95 1.59 -0.21
C LEU A 35 6.35 1.22 -0.76
N ARG A 36 6.42 0.58 -1.93
CA ARG A 36 7.68 0.24 -2.61
C ARG A 36 8.14 1.33 -3.58
N LEU A 37 7.25 2.24 -3.98
CA LEU A 37 7.56 3.25 -5.01
C LEU A 37 8.63 4.24 -4.57
N LYS A 38 8.77 4.54 -3.27
CA LYS A 38 9.78 5.49 -2.78
C LYS A 38 11.20 5.11 -3.18
N ASP A 39 11.50 3.82 -3.18
CA ASP A 39 12.84 3.29 -3.47
C ASP A 39 13.09 3.20 -4.99
N GLN A 40 12.01 3.17 -5.78
CA GLN A 40 12.04 3.10 -7.24
C GLN A 40 12.09 4.47 -7.93
N MET A 41 12.16 5.58 -7.18
CA MET A 41 12.27 6.91 -7.76
C MET A 41 13.63 7.10 -8.44
N ASN A 42 13.63 7.63 -9.66
CA ASN A 42 14.82 7.77 -10.49
C ASN A 42 15.73 8.95 -10.08
N THR A 43 15.17 9.99 -9.43
CA THR A 43 15.92 11.20 -9.08
C THR A 43 16.03 11.36 -7.57
N LYS A 44 17.08 12.05 -7.10
CA LYS A 44 17.27 12.35 -5.67
C LYS A 44 16.09 13.14 -5.10
N THR A 45 15.63 14.16 -5.82
CA THR A 45 14.46 14.96 -5.45
C THR A 45 13.19 14.10 -5.41
N GLY A 46 13.01 13.19 -6.37
CA GLY A 46 11.90 12.25 -6.39
C GLY A 46 11.88 11.33 -5.17
N LYS A 47 13.04 10.81 -4.76
CA LYS A 47 13.18 10.00 -3.53
C LYS A 47 12.80 10.80 -2.28
N GLN A 48 13.23 12.06 -2.18
CA GLN A 48 12.89 12.93 -1.06
C GLN A 48 11.38 13.14 -0.95
N ILE A 49 10.72 13.54 -2.05
CA ILE A 49 9.28 13.76 -2.09
C ILE A 49 8.51 12.46 -1.82
N ALA A 50 8.99 11.34 -2.36
CA ALA A 50 8.35 10.05 -2.15
C ALA A 50 8.48 9.55 -0.71
N SER A 51 9.54 9.91 0.00
CA SER A 51 9.68 9.61 1.44
C SER A 51 8.59 10.29 2.27
N ASP A 52 8.29 11.57 2.01
CA ASP A 52 7.24 12.29 2.73
C ASP A 52 5.86 11.73 2.41
N ARG A 53 5.60 11.39 1.14
CA ARG A 53 4.36 10.74 0.70
C ARG A 53 4.20 9.33 1.29
N HIS A 54 5.30 8.58 1.38
CA HIS A 54 5.32 7.27 2.02
C HIS A 54 4.91 7.35 3.48
N ARG A 55 5.47 8.31 4.22
CA ARG A 55 5.10 8.54 5.62
C ARG A 55 3.62 8.85 5.78
N TYR A 56 3.04 9.66 4.90
CA TYR A 56 1.61 9.93 4.92
C TYR A 56 0.77 8.65 4.72
N MET A 57 1.18 7.77 3.79
CA MET A 57 0.50 6.49 3.59
C MET A 57 0.58 5.58 4.81
N GLU A 58 1.72 5.53 5.51
CA GLU A 58 1.86 4.77 6.75
C GLU A 58 0.93 5.30 7.85
N LEU A 59 0.84 6.63 8.01
CA LEU A 59 -0.07 7.26 8.97
C LEU A 59 -1.54 6.98 8.64
N PHE A 60 -1.90 7.00 7.35
CA PHE A 60 -3.25 6.64 6.91
C PHE A 60 -3.57 5.17 7.25
N LEU A 61 -2.65 4.24 6.99
CA LEU A 61 -2.85 2.82 7.29
C LEU A 61 -3.00 2.58 8.78
N ASP A 62 -2.12 3.17 9.61
CA ASP A 62 -2.22 3.09 11.07
C ASP A 62 -3.58 3.58 11.58
N GLN A 63 -4.05 4.72 11.06
CA GLN A 63 -5.37 5.25 11.41
C GLN A 63 -6.49 4.30 10.94
N PHE A 64 -6.41 3.78 9.73
CA PHE A 64 -7.38 2.85 9.16
C PHE A 64 -7.51 1.57 10.01
N TYR A 65 -6.39 0.97 10.42
CA TYR A 65 -6.41 -0.24 11.24
C TYR A 65 -6.96 0.01 12.64
N LYS A 66 -6.64 1.15 13.26
CA LYS A 66 -7.22 1.53 14.56
C LYS A 66 -8.74 1.70 14.50
N GLU A 67 -9.25 2.32 13.44
CA GLU A 67 -10.70 2.45 13.20
C GLU A 67 -11.33 1.08 12.92
N TRP A 68 -10.66 0.23 12.15
CA TRP A 68 -11.15 -1.11 11.81
C TRP A 68 -11.24 -2.04 13.02
N GLU A 69 -10.24 -2.00 13.91
CA GLU A 69 -10.19 -2.79 15.14
C GLU A 69 -11.04 -2.19 16.27
N GLY A 70 -11.63 -1.00 16.07
CA GLY A 70 -12.45 -0.31 17.07
C GLY A 70 -11.66 0.23 18.26
N ILE A 71 -10.36 0.50 18.07
CA ILE A 71 -9.45 1.03 19.11
C ILE A 71 -9.55 2.57 19.17
N LYS A 72 -10.22 3.20 18.22
CA LYS A 72 -10.41 4.65 18.11
C LYS A 72 -11.85 5.02 17.79
#